data_AF-A0A6J3IMQ3-F1
#
_entry.id   AF-A0A6J3IMQ3-F1
#
_cell.length_a   1.000
_cell.length_b   1.000
_cell.length_c   1.000
_cell.angle_alpha   90.00
_cell.angle_beta   90.00
_cell.angle_gamma   90.00
#
_symmetry.space_group_name_H-M   'P 1'
#
loop_
_entity.id
_entity.type
_entity.pdbx_description
1 polymer ?
#
loop_
_entity_poly.entity_id
_entity_poly.type
_entity_poly.pdbx_seq_one_letter_code
_entity_poly.pdbx_strand_id
1 'polypeptide(L)'
;MMVTLSLEPTGRCSWDEPVRIAVRGLAPEQLVTLRASLREENGALFRAHARYCADARGELDLERAPALGGSFVGCEPMGLLWALKPEKALGQLVKRDVRTPVPVELGVLDGHDPEPGRLLCQARHERHFLQPGVRHEPVRAGRVRARLFLPPEPGPFPGIVDIFGTGGGLLEYRASLLAGKGFAVMAPAYYKYEDLSKTIEMLYLEYFEEAVNYLLSHPEVLLSDLWAMYQVSS
;
A
#
# COMPACT_ATOMS: atom_id res chain seq x y z
N MET A 1 2.02 -21.83 27.71
CA MET A 1 3.01 -21.18 26.83
C MET A 1 2.43 -19.85 26.37
N MET A 2 3.25 -18.84 26.08
CA MET A 2 2.78 -17.55 25.57
C MET A 2 2.47 -17.68 24.07
N VAL A 3 1.30 -17.22 23.63
CA VAL A 3 0.97 -17.17 22.20
C VAL A 3 1.79 -16.06 21.56
N THR A 4 2.41 -16.36 20.42
CA THR A 4 3.29 -15.42 19.71
C THR A 4 2.87 -15.32 18.24
N LEU A 5 2.94 -14.12 17.69
CA LEU A 5 2.68 -13.83 16.28
C LEU A 5 4.00 -13.41 15.64
N SER A 6 4.38 -14.07 14.54
CA SER A 6 5.58 -13.79 13.77
C SER A 6 5.24 -13.35 12.35
N LEU A 7 6.06 -12.44 11.82
CA LEU A 7 5.93 -11.86 10.49
C LEU A 7 7.22 -12.11 9.72
N GLU A 8 7.11 -12.56 8.48
CA GLU A 8 8.25 -12.75 7.57
C GLU A 8 7.97 -12.02 6.24
N PRO A 9 8.83 -11.09 5.80
CA PRO A 9 10.08 -10.66 6.44
C PRO A 9 9.86 -9.88 7.75
N THR A 10 10.81 -10.00 8.70
CA THR A 10 10.77 -9.30 10.00
C THR A 10 11.18 -7.82 9.92
N GLY A 11 11.77 -7.42 8.79
CA GLY A 11 12.25 -6.07 8.54
C GLY A 11 11.21 -5.15 7.92
N ARG A 12 11.70 -4.13 7.23
CA ARG A 12 10.86 -3.20 6.48
C ARG A 12 10.14 -3.95 5.35
N CYS A 13 8.82 -3.79 5.28
CA CYS A 13 7.99 -4.38 4.23
C CYS A 13 7.23 -3.26 3.48
N SER A 14 7.31 -3.25 2.16
CA SER A 14 6.53 -2.30 1.36
C SER A 14 5.06 -2.67 1.29
N TRP A 15 4.20 -1.70 0.98
CA TRP A 15 2.76 -1.90 0.88
C TRP A 15 2.37 -2.94 -0.17
N ASP A 16 3.15 -3.08 -1.22
CA ASP A 16 2.95 -4.01 -2.34
C ASP A 16 3.67 -5.36 -2.18
N GLU A 17 4.39 -5.59 -1.06
CA GLU A 17 5.13 -6.83 -0.82
C GLU A 17 4.32 -7.83 0.03
N PRO A 18 4.30 -9.13 -0.31
CA PRO A 18 3.65 -10.12 0.54
C PRO A 18 4.34 -10.24 1.90
N VAL A 19 3.57 -10.62 2.92
CA VAL A 19 4.07 -10.96 4.26
C VAL A 19 3.46 -12.28 4.71
N ARG A 20 4.31 -13.18 5.19
CA ARG A 20 3.86 -14.40 5.85
C ARG A 20 3.53 -14.12 7.31
N ILE A 21 2.35 -14.53 7.73
CA ILE A 21 1.85 -14.37 9.09
C ILE A 21 1.73 -15.77 9.70
N ALA A 22 2.38 -15.99 10.84
CA ALA A 22 2.26 -17.22 11.59
C ALA A 22 2.01 -16.95 13.08
N VAL A 23 1.33 -17.88 13.74
CA VAL A 23 1.03 -17.86 15.17
C VAL A 23 1.50 -19.18 15.77
N ARG A 24 2.18 -19.12 16.92
CA ARG A 24 2.66 -20.29 17.65
C ARG A 24 2.26 -20.23 19.12
N GLY A 25 2.19 -21.40 19.76
CA GLY A 25 1.88 -21.53 21.17
C GLY A 25 0.38 -21.51 21.48
N LEU A 26 -0.47 -21.75 20.48
CA LEU A 26 -1.89 -22.03 20.66
C LEU A 26 -2.05 -23.45 21.24
N ALA A 27 -3.24 -23.77 21.74
CA ALA A 27 -3.59 -25.17 22.00
C ALA A 27 -3.77 -25.94 20.66
N PRO A 28 -3.52 -27.26 20.64
CA PRO A 28 -3.83 -28.09 19.48
C PRO A 28 -5.26 -27.88 19.01
N GLU A 29 -5.46 -27.65 17.71
CA GLU A 29 -6.79 -27.46 17.09
C GLU A 29 -7.60 -26.29 17.70
N GLN A 30 -6.92 -25.32 18.33
CA GLN A 30 -7.59 -24.16 18.90
C GLN A 30 -8.23 -23.32 17.80
N LEU A 31 -9.52 -23.00 18.00
CA LEU A 31 -10.25 -22.07 17.16
C LEU A 31 -9.84 -20.63 17.53
N VAL A 32 -9.43 -19.86 16.54
CA VAL A 32 -9.01 -18.47 16.71
C VAL A 32 -9.57 -17.59 15.61
N THR A 33 -9.69 -16.30 15.90
CA THR A 33 -10.02 -15.26 14.92
C THR A 33 -8.84 -14.31 14.79
N LEU A 34 -8.29 -14.17 13.59
CA LEU A 34 -7.30 -13.14 13.30
C LEU A 34 -8.02 -11.89 12.80
N ARG A 35 -7.59 -10.73 13.30
CA ARG A 35 -8.11 -9.42 12.92
C ARG A 35 -6.97 -8.51 12.48
N ALA A 36 -7.15 -7.85 11.35
CA ALA A 36 -6.32 -6.73 10.92
C ALA A 36 -7.11 -5.43 11.03
N SER A 37 -6.44 -4.37 11.47
CA SER A 37 -7.01 -3.02 11.46
C SER A 37 -5.96 -1.96 11.18
N LEU A 38 -6.35 -0.91 10.45
CA LEU A 38 -5.51 0.26 10.24
C LEU A 38 -6.36 1.53 10.27
N ARG A 39 -5.72 2.65 10.59
CA ARG A 39 -6.33 3.98 10.50
C ARG A 39 -5.76 4.72 9.30
N GLU A 40 -6.64 5.26 8.47
CA GLU A 40 -6.26 6.19 7.42
C GLU A 40 -5.77 7.52 8.02
N GLU A 41 -5.09 8.33 7.22
CA GLU A 41 -4.62 9.68 7.57
C GLU A 41 -5.75 10.63 8.00
N ASN A 42 -6.99 10.43 7.54
CA ASN A 42 -8.17 11.18 8.01
C ASN A 42 -8.79 10.63 9.31
N GLY A 43 -8.23 9.55 9.87
CA GLY A 43 -8.69 8.86 11.09
C GLY A 43 -9.72 7.74 10.86
N ALA A 44 -10.21 7.53 9.63
CA ALA A 44 -11.14 6.46 9.29
C ALA A 44 -10.52 5.09 9.57
N LEU A 45 -11.33 4.19 10.12
CA LEU A 45 -10.89 2.86 10.53
C LEU A 45 -11.24 1.84 9.45
N PHE A 46 -10.26 1.04 9.06
CA PHE A 46 -10.42 -0.10 8.17
C PHE A 46 -10.15 -1.39 8.93
N ARG A 47 -10.95 -2.43 8.67
CA ARG A 47 -10.83 -3.72 9.35
C ARG A 47 -11.11 -4.90 8.41
N ALA A 48 -10.45 -6.01 8.70
CA ALA A 48 -10.73 -7.32 8.15
C ALA A 48 -10.55 -8.35 9.26
N HIS A 49 -11.27 -9.47 9.17
CA HIS A 49 -11.05 -10.60 10.07
C HIS A 49 -11.27 -11.92 9.35
N ALA A 50 -10.63 -12.97 9.82
CA ALA A 50 -10.88 -14.32 9.37
C ALA A 50 -10.73 -15.32 10.52
N ARG A 51 -11.56 -16.36 10.50
CA ARG A 51 -11.58 -17.46 11.45
C ARG A 51 -10.67 -18.58 10.97
N TYR A 52 -9.89 -19.15 11.88
CA TYR A 52 -8.94 -20.23 11.60
C TYR A 52 -8.98 -21.30 12.70
N CYS A 53 -8.41 -22.46 12.40
CA CYS A 53 -8.12 -23.51 13.36
C CYS A 53 -6.60 -23.75 13.34
N ALA A 54 -5.97 -23.79 14.52
CA ALA A 54 -4.56 -24.19 14.64
C ALA A 54 -4.38 -25.67 14.25
N ASP A 55 -3.15 -26.07 13.93
CA ASP A 55 -2.84 -27.47 13.71
C ASP A 55 -2.70 -28.25 15.03
N ALA A 56 -2.44 -29.56 14.94
CA ALA A 56 -2.25 -30.44 16.08
C ALA A 56 -1.03 -30.07 16.97
N ARG A 57 -0.14 -29.18 16.50
CA ARG A 57 1.02 -28.67 17.25
C ARG A 57 0.74 -27.31 17.88
N GLY A 58 -0.46 -26.74 17.67
CA GLY A 58 -0.79 -25.40 18.15
C GLY A 58 -0.12 -24.30 17.32
N GLU A 59 0.16 -24.57 16.05
CA GLU A 59 0.68 -23.60 15.08
C GLU A 59 -0.39 -23.23 14.05
N LEU A 60 -0.37 -21.97 13.62
CA LEU A 60 -1.19 -21.48 12.52
C LEU A 60 -0.28 -20.71 11.56
N ASP A 61 -0.29 -21.09 10.29
CA ASP A 61 0.49 -20.44 9.23
C ASP A 61 -0.46 -20.10 8.08
N LEU A 62 -0.62 -18.80 7.78
CA LEU A 62 -1.62 -18.34 6.82
C LEU A 62 -1.30 -18.73 5.36
N GLU A 63 -0.08 -19.17 5.07
CA GLU A 63 0.27 -19.75 3.76
C GLU A 63 -0.23 -21.18 3.57
N ARG A 64 -0.69 -21.82 4.65
CA ARG A 64 -1.04 -23.25 4.67
C ARG A 64 -2.45 -23.49 5.17
N ALA A 65 -2.87 -22.74 6.19
CA ALA A 65 -4.17 -22.90 6.82
C ALA A 65 -5.22 -22.04 6.10
N PRO A 66 -6.33 -22.64 5.62
CA PRO A 66 -7.39 -21.89 5.00
C PRO A 66 -8.20 -21.10 6.04
N ALA A 67 -8.62 -19.88 5.66
CA ALA A 67 -9.64 -19.14 6.37
C ALA A 67 -10.99 -19.88 6.28
N LEU A 68 -11.62 -20.08 7.43
CA LEU A 68 -12.89 -20.81 7.59
C LEU A 68 -14.12 -19.88 7.45
N GLY A 69 -13.91 -18.56 7.40
CA GLY A 69 -14.98 -17.57 7.30
C GLY A 69 -14.57 -16.22 7.84
N GLY A 70 -15.43 -15.21 7.63
CA GLY A 70 -15.18 -13.83 8.01
C GLY A 70 -15.22 -12.92 6.79
N SER A 71 -14.26 -12.02 6.68
CA SER A 71 -14.10 -11.12 5.53
C SER A 71 -13.77 -11.85 4.23
N PHE A 72 -13.21 -13.06 4.31
CA PHE A 72 -12.84 -13.94 3.19
C PHE A 72 -12.78 -15.41 3.66
N VAL A 73 -12.59 -16.35 2.72
CA VAL A 73 -12.45 -17.81 2.95
C VAL A 73 -11.36 -18.38 2.06
N GLY A 74 -10.81 -19.55 2.41
CA GLY A 74 -9.80 -20.24 1.60
C GLY A 74 -8.36 -19.92 1.99
N CYS A 75 -7.41 -20.45 1.23
CA CYS A 75 -5.98 -20.24 1.46
C CYS A 75 -5.55 -18.90 0.86
N GLU A 76 -5.71 -17.83 1.64
CA GLU A 76 -5.54 -16.44 1.22
C GLU A 76 -4.56 -15.72 2.18
N PRO A 77 -3.23 -15.86 2.00
CA PRO A 77 -2.24 -15.41 2.98
C PRO A 77 -2.29 -13.90 3.23
N MET A 78 -2.60 -13.13 2.18
CA MET A 78 -2.75 -11.68 2.21
C MET A 78 -4.20 -11.21 2.41
N GLY A 79 -5.12 -12.13 2.70
CA GLY A 79 -6.55 -11.86 2.86
C GLY A 79 -6.86 -10.77 3.88
N LEU A 80 -6.13 -10.76 4.99
CA LEU A 80 -6.30 -9.75 6.04
C LEU A 80 -5.96 -8.32 5.58
N LEU A 81 -5.21 -8.16 4.49
CA LEU A 81 -4.85 -6.86 3.92
C LEU A 81 -5.76 -6.47 2.76
N TRP A 82 -5.97 -7.35 1.77
CA TRP A 82 -6.81 -7.00 0.62
C TRP A 82 -8.31 -6.94 0.96
N ALA A 83 -8.76 -7.65 1.99
CA ALA A 83 -10.17 -7.67 2.41
C ALA A 83 -10.53 -6.56 3.41
N LEU A 84 -9.62 -5.62 3.68
CA LEU A 84 -9.88 -4.46 4.55
C LEU A 84 -11.06 -3.64 4.00
N LYS A 85 -12.03 -3.39 4.88
CA LYS A 85 -13.19 -2.55 4.57
C LYS A 85 -13.31 -1.40 5.57
N PRO A 86 -13.79 -0.23 5.14
CA PRO A 86 -14.02 0.89 6.04
C PRO A 86 -15.15 0.55 7.02
N GLU A 87 -15.03 0.98 8.27
CA GLU A 87 -16.09 0.82 9.29
C GLU A 87 -17.31 1.69 8.98
N LYS A 88 -17.10 2.84 8.34
CA LYS A 88 -18.16 3.72 7.83
C LYS A 88 -18.34 3.49 6.33
N ALA A 89 -19.58 3.50 5.85
CA ALA A 89 -19.89 3.37 4.43
C ALA A 89 -19.15 4.45 3.61
N LEU A 90 -18.76 4.09 2.38
CA LEU A 90 -18.13 4.97 1.38
C LEU A 90 -16.70 5.45 1.71
N GLY A 91 -16.03 4.89 2.71
CA GLY A 91 -14.62 5.19 2.99
C GLY A 91 -13.67 4.59 1.94
N GLN A 92 -12.82 5.43 1.34
CA GLN A 92 -11.70 4.98 0.50
C GLN A 92 -10.40 5.12 1.28
N LEU A 93 -9.49 4.16 1.13
CA LEU A 93 -8.16 4.26 1.73
C LEU A 93 -7.26 5.07 0.80
N VAL A 94 -6.96 6.31 1.17
CA VAL A 94 -6.07 7.20 0.40
C VAL A 94 -4.79 7.47 1.17
N LYS A 95 -3.65 7.11 0.59
CA LYS A 95 -2.33 7.43 1.14
C LYS A 95 -1.81 8.71 0.52
N ARG A 96 -1.72 9.82 1.26
CA ARG A 96 -1.19 11.09 0.72
C ARG A 96 0.29 11.29 1.03
N ASP A 97 0.73 11.00 2.24
CA ASP A 97 2.15 11.17 2.60
C ASP A 97 2.91 9.84 2.52
N VAL A 98 3.50 9.57 1.36
CA VAL A 98 4.25 8.32 1.09
C VAL A 98 5.48 8.10 1.98
N ARG A 99 5.96 9.15 2.68
CA ARG A 99 7.15 9.08 3.55
C ARG A 99 6.84 8.40 4.88
N THR A 100 5.58 8.34 5.29
CA THR A 100 5.15 7.68 6.52
C THR A 100 4.56 6.30 6.23
N PRO A 101 4.90 5.27 7.02
CA PRO A 101 4.29 3.96 6.86
C PRO A 101 2.82 3.96 7.33
N VAL A 102 2.09 2.93 6.91
CA VAL A 102 0.76 2.62 7.44
C VAL A 102 0.91 1.49 8.46
N PRO A 103 0.61 1.73 9.75
CA PRO A 103 0.63 0.67 10.75
C PRO A 103 -0.63 -0.19 10.62
N VAL A 104 -0.43 -1.49 10.44
CA VAL A 104 -1.48 -2.51 10.47
C VAL A 104 -1.39 -3.24 11.81
N GLU A 105 -2.40 -3.06 12.64
CA GLU A 105 -2.55 -3.78 13.90
C GLU A 105 -3.14 -5.15 13.64
N LEU A 106 -2.40 -6.20 13.98
CA LEU A 106 -2.80 -7.60 13.88
C LEU A 106 -3.10 -8.13 15.29
N GLY A 107 -4.26 -8.73 15.47
CA GLY A 107 -4.66 -9.36 16.74
C GLY A 107 -5.11 -10.79 16.52
N VAL A 108 -4.73 -11.68 17.44
CA VAL A 108 -5.23 -13.05 17.54
C VAL A 108 -6.21 -13.12 18.69
N LEU A 109 -7.46 -13.44 18.41
CA LEU A 109 -8.54 -13.53 19.38
C LEU A 109 -8.93 -15.00 19.56
N ASP A 110 -9.27 -15.37 20.79
CA ASP A 110 -9.72 -16.70 21.15
C ASP A 110 -11.14 -16.97 20.62
N GLY A 111 -11.37 -18.15 20.04
CA GLY A 111 -12.68 -18.57 19.58
C GLY A 111 -13.17 -17.97 18.26
N HIS A 112 -14.37 -18.38 17.88
CA HIS A 112 -15.08 -18.01 16.64
C HIS A 112 -16.39 -17.26 16.89
N ASP A 113 -16.68 -16.93 18.15
CA ASP A 113 -17.91 -16.27 18.54
C ASP A 113 -18.11 -14.95 17.78
N PRO A 114 -19.37 -14.53 17.53
CA PRO A 114 -19.64 -13.25 16.90
C PRO A 114 -19.09 -12.05 17.69
N GLU A 115 -19.06 -12.17 19.01
CA GLU A 115 -18.41 -11.21 19.89
C GLU A 115 -16.90 -11.49 19.96
N PRO A 116 -16.03 -10.46 19.93
CA PRO A 116 -14.59 -10.68 20.00
C PRO A 116 -14.22 -11.39 21.30
N GLY A 117 -13.66 -12.60 21.19
CA GLY A 117 -13.10 -13.30 22.33
C GLY A 117 -11.86 -12.61 22.91
N ARG A 118 -11.27 -13.23 23.93
CA ARG A 118 -10.09 -12.69 24.61
C ARG A 118 -8.92 -12.54 23.62
N LEU A 119 -8.23 -11.40 23.66
CA LEU A 119 -6.99 -11.19 22.91
C LEU A 119 -5.89 -12.12 23.44
N LEU A 120 -5.37 -12.99 22.59
CA LEU A 120 -4.28 -13.94 22.90
C LEU A 120 -2.91 -13.30 22.69
N CYS A 121 -2.73 -12.60 21.56
CA CYS A 121 -1.53 -11.82 21.26
C CYS A 121 -1.85 -10.76 20.20
N GLN A 122 -0.92 -9.82 20.02
CA GLN A 122 -1.02 -8.78 19.00
C GLN A 122 0.37 -8.43 18.46
N ALA A 123 0.41 -7.90 17.24
CA ALA A 123 1.60 -7.36 16.61
C ALA A 123 1.22 -6.16 15.75
N ARG A 124 2.15 -5.21 15.63
CA ARG A 124 2.03 -4.08 14.73
C ARG A 124 2.96 -4.28 13.54
N HIS A 125 2.41 -4.24 12.34
CA HIS A 125 3.16 -4.38 11.10
C HIS A 125 3.13 -3.07 10.32
N GLU A 126 4.28 -2.41 10.20
CA GLU A 126 4.40 -1.17 9.43
C GLU A 126 4.63 -1.46 7.94
N ARG A 127 3.76 -0.93 7.09
CA ARG A 127 3.84 -1.10 5.63
C ARG A 127 4.22 0.22 4.97
N HIS A 128 5.30 0.20 4.20
CA HIS A 128 5.93 1.42 3.66
C HIS A 128 5.53 1.69 2.20
N PHE A 129 5.41 2.96 1.83
CA PHE A 129 5.15 3.38 0.46
C PHE A 129 6.39 3.89 -0.28
N LEU A 130 7.40 4.32 0.48
CA LEU A 130 8.69 4.72 -0.05
C LEU A 130 9.72 3.67 0.37
N GLN A 131 10.45 3.08 -0.58
CA GLN A 131 11.51 2.12 -0.27
C GLN A 131 12.80 2.83 0.19
N PRO A 132 13.71 2.15 0.92
CA PRO A 132 15.01 2.70 1.26
C PRO A 132 15.78 3.17 0.01
N GLY A 133 16.37 4.35 0.07
CA GLY A 133 17.20 4.89 -1.01
C GLY A 133 16.42 5.51 -2.19
N VAL A 134 15.10 5.31 -2.27
CA VAL A 134 14.26 6.02 -3.26
C VAL A 134 14.22 7.50 -2.89
N ARG A 135 14.61 8.36 -3.84
CA ARG A 135 14.58 9.81 -3.73
C ARG A 135 13.19 10.35 -4.03
N HIS A 136 12.80 11.42 -3.33
CA HIS A 136 11.47 12.04 -3.39
C HIS A 136 11.61 13.52 -3.73
N GLU A 137 11.54 13.86 -5.02
CA GLU A 137 11.98 15.16 -5.54
C GLU A 137 10.81 15.97 -6.09
N PRO A 138 10.51 17.17 -5.56
CA PRO A 138 9.46 18.02 -6.11
C PRO A 138 9.88 18.56 -7.48
N VAL A 139 8.96 18.56 -8.44
CA VAL A 139 9.16 19.13 -9.78
C VAL A 139 8.32 20.39 -9.93
N ARG A 140 8.99 21.51 -10.20
CA ARG A 140 8.39 22.81 -10.51
C ARG A 140 9.10 23.40 -11.73
N ALA A 141 8.74 22.90 -12.91
CA ALA A 141 9.38 23.26 -14.18
C ALA A 141 8.33 23.89 -15.11
N GLY A 142 8.50 25.18 -15.44
CA GLY A 142 7.46 25.92 -16.18
C GLY A 142 6.11 25.86 -15.46
N ARG A 143 5.07 25.38 -16.15
CA ARG A 143 3.75 25.12 -15.54
C ARG A 143 3.62 23.72 -14.92
N VAL A 144 4.55 22.79 -15.18
CA VAL A 144 4.50 21.42 -14.65
C VAL A 144 4.66 21.44 -13.13
N ARG A 145 3.72 20.80 -12.44
CA ARG A 145 3.77 20.50 -11.00
C ARG A 145 3.68 19.00 -10.81
N ALA A 146 4.75 18.39 -10.30
CA ALA A 146 4.83 16.95 -10.17
C ALA A 146 5.69 16.52 -8.98
N ARG A 147 5.67 15.22 -8.70
CA ARG A 147 6.67 14.55 -7.88
C ARG A 147 7.46 13.57 -8.72
N LEU A 148 8.79 13.66 -8.68
CA LEU A 148 9.68 12.68 -9.26
C LEU A 148 10.20 11.74 -8.17
N PHE A 149 10.14 10.44 -8.44
CA PHE A 149 10.75 9.41 -7.63
C PHE A 149 11.86 8.74 -8.42
N LEU A 150 13.06 8.71 -7.84
CA LEU A 150 14.21 8.07 -8.45
C LEU A 150 14.67 6.90 -7.58
N PRO A 151 14.95 5.72 -8.16
CA PRO A 151 15.61 4.65 -7.44
C PRO A 151 16.96 5.11 -6.86
N PRO A 152 17.51 4.36 -5.88
CA PRO A 152 18.87 4.59 -5.44
C PRO A 152 19.84 4.43 -6.61
N GLU A 153 20.90 5.24 -6.60
CA GLU A 153 21.99 5.16 -7.58
C GLU A 153 22.63 3.76 -7.67
N PRO A 154 23.25 3.41 -8.80
CA PRO A 154 23.46 4.22 -10.01
C PRO A 154 22.30 4.12 -11.03
N GLY A 155 22.00 5.25 -11.68
CA GLY A 155 21.14 5.29 -12.88
C GLY A 155 21.94 5.08 -14.18
N PRO A 156 21.34 5.39 -15.36
CA PRO A 156 19.98 5.91 -15.56
C PRO A 156 18.90 4.82 -15.45
N PHE A 157 17.64 5.24 -15.29
CA PHE A 157 16.48 4.38 -15.08
C PHE A 157 15.44 4.53 -16.19
N PRO A 158 14.68 3.49 -16.54
CA PRO A 158 13.52 3.63 -17.41
C PRO A 158 12.49 4.60 -16.80
N GLY A 159 11.92 5.47 -17.62
CA GLY A 159 11.03 6.55 -17.18
C GLY A 159 9.56 6.15 -17.23
N ILE A 160 8.78 6.56 -16.22
CA ILE A 160 7.33 6.41 -16.20
C ILE A 160 6.67 7.75 -15.85
N VAL A 161 5.66 8.15 -16.63
CA VAL A 161 4.72 9.20 -16.22
C VAL A 161 3.47 8.52 -15.63
N ASP A 162 3.21 8.80 -14.34
CA ASP A 162 2.14 8.20 -13.54
C ASP A 162 0.95 9.16 -13.37
N ILE A 163 -0.13 8.92 -14.12
CA ILE A 163 -1.30 9.80 -14.14
C ILE A 163 -2.47 9.12 -13.41
N PHE A 164 -2.97 9.76 -12.36
CA PHE A 164 -4.24 9.41 -11.72
C PHE A 164 -5.41 10.06 -12.45
N GLY A 165 -6.61 9.50 -12.28
CA GLY A 165 -7.83 10.07 -12.84
C GLY A 165 -8.41 11.22 -12.02
N THR A 166 -9.73 11.42 -12.12
CA THR A 166 -10.41 12.53 -11.45
C THR A 166 -10.36 12.39 -9.91
N GLY A 167 -10.16 13.52 -9.25
CA GLY A 167 -10.01 13.72 -7.80
C GLY A 167 -9.23 15.01 -7.51
N GLY A 168 -8.22 15.28 -8.35
CA GLY A 168 -7.35 16.44 -8.24
C GLY A 168 -6.32 16.30 -7.13
N GLY A 169 -5.45 17.30 -7.02
CA GLY A 169 -4.29 17.19 -6.12
C GLY A 169 -3.18 16.35 -6.75
N LEU A 170 -2.32 15.82 -5.90
CA LEU A 170 -1.18 14.99 -6.28
C LEU A 170 -1.22 13.70 -5.46
N LEU A 171 -1.39 12.56 -6.14
CA LEU A 171 -1.33 11.23 -5.53
C LEU A 171 0.00 10.58 -5.91
N GLU A 172 0.79 10.25 -4.90
CA GLU A 172 2.19 9.86 -5.07
C GLU A 172 2.42 8.35 -4.84
N TYR A 173 1.45 7.65 -4.25
CA TYR A 173 1.66 6.30 -3.69
C TYR A 173 1.97 5.21 -4.72
N ARG A 174 1.49 5.34 -5.97
CA ARG A 174 1.82 4.36 -7.02
C ARG A 174 3.21 4.63 -7.58
N ALA A 175 3.52 5.89 -7.90
CA ALA A 175 4.84 6.31 -8.32
C ALA A 175 5.95 5.92 -7.31
N SER A 176 5.70 6.13 -6.01
CA SER A 176 6.67 5.81 -4.97
C SER A 176 6.98 4.31 -4.86
N LEU A 177 5.96 3.46 -5.01
CA LEU A 177 6.11 2.00 -4.99
C LEU A 177 6.82 1.48 -6.24
N LEU A 178 6.50 2.03 -7.41
CA LEU A 178 7.14 1.64 -8.67
C LEU A 178 8.60 2.07 -8.77
N ALA A 179 8.97 3.20 -8.16
CA ALA A 179 10.38 3.57 -8.07
C ALA A 179 11.20 2.53 -7.29
N GLY A 180 10.58 1.86 -6.31
CA GLY A 180 11.17 0.69 -5.64
C GLY A 180 11.42 -0.53 -6.54
N LYS A 181 10.88 -0.53 -7.77
CA LYS A 181 11.09 -1.58 -8.78
C LYS A 181 12.11 -1.18 -9.86
N GLY A 182 12.81 -0.07 -9.67
CA GLY A 182 13.89 0.37 -10.56
C GLY A 182 13.50 1.35 -11.66
N PHE A 183 12.34 2.02 -11.52
CA PHE A 183 11.86 3.02 -12.48
C PHE A 183 12.02 4.45 -11.96
N ALA A 184 12.40 5.39 -12.82
CA ALA A 184 12.24 6.81 -12.54
C ALA A 184 10.78 7.19 -12.82
N VAL A 185 9.99 7.45 -11.78
CA VAL A 185 8.55 7.66 -11.92
C VAL A 185 8.16 9.07 -11.55
N MET A 186 7.56 9.80 -12.48
CA MET A 186 7.02 11.12 -12.24
C MET A 186 5.50 11.09 -12.15
N ALA A 187 4.95 11.55 -11.03
CA ALA A 187 3.53 11.76 -10.84
C ALA A 187 3.18 13.26 -11.07
N PRO A 188 2.69 13.65 -12.26
CA PRO A 188 2.20 15.01 -12.48
C PRO A 188 0.81 15.22 -11.88
N ALA A 189 0.65 16.31 -11.14
CA ALA A 189 -0.67 16.87 -10.89
C ALA A 189 -1.08 17.69 -12.10
N TYR A 190 -2.38 17.78 -12.39
CA TYR A 190 -2.87 18.58 -13.53
C TYR A 190 -4.05 19.50 -13.18
N TYR A 191 -4.56 19.44 -11.93
CA TYR A 191 -5.53 20.39 -11.36
C TYR A 191 -5.66 20.21 -9.83
N LYS A 192 -6.23 21.22 -9.14
CA LYS A 192 -6.40 21.28 -7.67
C LYS A 192 -5.12 21.04 -6.88
N TYR A 193 -3.99 21.48 -7.41
CA TYR A 193 -2.69 21.33 -6.78
C TYR A 193 -1.83 22.57 -7.00
N GLU A 194 -1.28 23.12 -5.90
CA GLU A 194 -0.47 24.35 -5.91
C GLU A 194 -1.14 25.49 -6.72
N ASP A 195 -0.45 25.99 -7.74
CA ASP A 195 -0.87 27.09 -8.62
C ASP A 195 -1.62 26.63 -9.88
N LEU A 196 -1.96 25.33 -9.99
CA LEU A 196 -2.78 24.81 -11.08
C LEU A 196 -4.26 25.21 -10.94
N SER A 197 -4.99 25.07 -12.05
CA SER A 197 -6.44 25.32 -12.08
C SER A 197 -7.19 24.57 -10.98
N LYS A 198 -8.24 25.19 -10.44
CA LYS A 198 -9.12 24.57 -9.43
C LYS A 198 -10.15 23.61 -10.03
N THR A 199 -10.37 23.67 -11.34
CA THR A 199 -11.35 22.86 -12.10
C THR A 199 -10.71 22.27 -13.36
N ILE A 200 -11.30 21.20 -13.90
CA ILE A 200 -10.98 20.69 -15.23
C ILE A 200 -12.13 21.08 -16.16
N GLU A 201 -12.11 22.31 -16.66
CA GLU A 201 -13.02 22.72 -17.74
C GLU A 201 -12.46 22.32 -19.11
N MET A 202 -11.14 22.45 -19.26
CA MET A 202 -10.42 22.06 -20.47
C MET A 202 -9.07 21.47 -20.06
N LEU A 203 -8.71 20.33 -20.65
CA LEU A 203 -7.43 19.66 -20.42
C LEU A 203 -6.55 19.81 -21.67
N TYR A 204 -5.48 20.60 -21.54
CA TYR A 204 -4.53 20.86 -22.61
C TYR A 204 -3.45 19.77 -22.64
N LEU A 205 -3.36 19.02 -23.74
CA LEU A 205 -2.39 17.91 -23.87
C LEU A 205 -0.94 18.40 -23.85
N GLU A 206 -0.71 19.65 -24.25
CA GLU A 206 0.58 20.34 -24.23
C GLU A 206 1.17 20.38 -22.81
N TYR A 207 0.32 20.37 -21.77
CA TYR A 207 0.78 20.27 -20.38
C TYR A 207 1.50 18.93 -20.12
N PHE A 208 0.94 17.83 -20.65
CA PHE A 208 1.52 16.50 -20.47
C PHE A 208 2.72 16.29 -21.39
N GLU A 209 2.74 16.91 -22.57
CA GLU A 209 3.93 16.95 -23.42
C GLU A 209 5.10 17.64 -22.71
N GLU A 210 4.88 18.78 -22.06
CA GLU A 210 5.91 19.45 -21.24
C GLU A 210 6.40 18.56 -20.09
N ALA A 211 5.49 17.85 -19.42
CA ALA A 211 5.85 16.91 -18.35
C ALA A 211 6.70 15.75 -18.89
N VAL A 212 6.32 15.16 -20.02
CA VAL A 212 7.08 14.11 -20.70
C VAL A 212 8.47 14.61 -21.10
N ASN A 213 8.56 15.79 -21.72
CA ASN A 213 9.82 16.39 -22.12
C ASN A 213 10.73 16.70 -20.93
N TYR A 214 10.17 17.18 -19.81
CA TYR A 214 10.93 17.36 -18.57
C TYR A 214 11.56 16.03 -18.12
N LEU A 215 10.76 14.96 -18.06
CA LEU A 215 11.25 13.65 -17.62
C LEU A 215 12.31 13.08 -18.57
N LEU A 216 12.11 13.19 -19.88
CA LEU A 216 13.08 12.75 -20.89
C LEU A 216 14.39 13.54 -20.84
N SER A 217 14.35 14.81 -20.41
CA SER A 217 15.54 15.64 -20.26
C SER A 217 16.33 15.36 -18.97
N HIS A 218 15.78 14.57 -18.05
CA HIS A 218 16.41 14.30 -16.77
C HIS A 218 17.64 13.39 -16.95
N PRO A 219 18.82 13.74 -16.40
CA PRO A 219 20.09 13.04 -16.68
C PRO A 219 20.11 11.58 -16.23
N GLU A 220 19.23 11.22 -15.29
CA GLU A 220 19.11 9.86 -14.75
C GLU A 220 17.96 9.05 -15.38
N VAL A 221 17.40 9.51 -16.49
CA VAL A 221 16.32 8.82 -17.21
C VAL A 221 16.82 8.31 -18.57
N LEU A 222 16.47 7.07 -18.89
CA LEU A 222 16.76 6.46 -20.19
C LEU A 222 15.85 7.05 -21.28
N LEU A 223 16.47 7.64 -22.31
CA LEU A 223 15.77 8.24 -23.45
C LEU A 223 14.99 7.23 -24.31
N SER A 224 15.37 5.95 -24.29
CA SER A 224 14.78 4.90 -25.15
C SER A 224 13.51 4.27 -24.59
N ASP A 225 13.20 4.45 -23.30
CA ASP A 225 12.22 3.62 -22.59
C ASP A 225 11.31 4.46 -21.68
N LEU A 226 10.44 5.25 -22.31
CA LEU A 226 9.39 5.99 -21.61
C LEU A 226 8.04 5.28 -21.73
N TRP A 227 7.43 5.01 -20.57
CA TRP A 227 6.11 4.40 -20.48
C TRP A 227 5.13 5.37 -19.81
N ALA A 228 3.88 5.38 -20.27
CA ALA A 228 2.80 6.08 -19.59
C ALA A 228 1.93 5.06 -18.87
N MET A 229 1.63 5.33 -17.60
CA MET A 229 0.62 4.58 -16.88
C MET A 229 -0.55 5.51 -16.55
N TYR A 230 -1.75 5.02 -16.84
CA TYR A 230 -2.98 5.72 -16.54
C TYR A 230 -3.92 4.81 -15.76
N GLN A 231 -4.53 5.37 -14.71
CA GLN A 231 -5.63 4.69 -14.03
C GLN A 231 -6.97 5.19 -14.56
N VAL A 232 -7.79 4.25 -15.03
CA VAL A 232 -9.21 4.51 -15.27
C VAL A 232 -9.92 4.56 -13.91
N SER A 233 -10.41 5.73 -13.52
CA SER A 233 -11.30 5.87 -12.36
C SER A 233 -12.66 5.24 -12.69
N SER A 234 -13.11 4.27 -11.89
CA SER A 234 -14.47 3.72 -11.88
C SER A 234 -15.39 4.53 -10.96
#